data_AF-A0A3E1NVR3-F1
#
_entry.id   AF-A0A3E1NVR3-F1
#
_cell.length_a   1.000
_cell.length_b   1.000
_cell.length_c   1.000
_cell.angle_alpha   90.00
_cell.angle_beta   90.00
_cell.angle_gamma   90.00
#
_symmetry.space_group_name_H-M   'P 1'
#
loop_
_entity.id
_entity.type
_entity.pdbx_description
1 polymer ?
#
loop_
_entity_poly.entity_id
_entity_poly.type
_entity_poly.pdbx_seq_one_letter_code
_entity_poly.pdbx_strand_id
1 'polypeptide(L)'
;MDQFKSQFEERPIIRDGLILYKKNDILDIIEHCRNYNIAIFWIDAFYLTETSIQPSIENSINYSSTNKNYHDYDGALKFIAEREEYLFFEIVCE
;
A
#
# COMPACT_ATOMS: atom_id res chain seq x y z
N MET A 1 -12.12 -2.43 10.04
CA MET A 1 -11.52 -1.09 9.81
C MET A 1 -10.87 -0.50 11.07
N ASP A 2 -11.46 -0.59 12.27
CA ASP A 2 -10.90 0.07 13.47
C ASP A 2 -9.72 -0.65 14.14
N GLN A 3 -9.58 -1.98 14.01
CA GLN A 3 -8.45 -2.72 14.59
C GLN A 3 -7.12 -2.57 13.83
N PHE A 4 -7.16 -2.08 12.58
CA PHE A 4 -5.98 -1.94 11.73
C PHE A 4 -5.22 -0.64 12.00
N LYS A 5 -5.92 0.42 12.38
CA LYS A 5 -5.33 1.75 12.59
C LYS A 5 -4.37 1.78 13.79
N SER A 6 -4.70 1.10 14.89
CA SER A 6 -3.93 1.24 16.13
C SER A 6 -2.52 0.62 16.10
N GLN A 7 -2.23 -0.30 15.17
CA GLN A 7 -0.87 -0.88 15.03
C GLN A 7 0.10 0.00 14.22
N PHE A 8 -0.42 0.96 13.44
CA PHE A 8 0.37 1.78 12.53
C PHE A 8 0.21 3.29 12.78
N GLU A 9 -0.48 3.70 13.85
CA GLU A 9 -0.92 5.08 14.12
C GLU A 9 0.19 6.16 14.14
N GLU A 10 1.47 5.80 14.40
CA GLU A 10 2.61 6.74 14.37
C GLU A 10 3.37 6.78 13.03
N ARG A 11 2.99 5.95 12.05
CA ARG A 11 3.78 5.70 10.83
C ARG A 11 3.32 6.45 9.57
N PRO A 12 2.03 6.68 9.31
CA PRO A 12 1.61 7.23 8.03
C PRO A 12 1.75 8.76 7.96
N ILE A 13 2.05 9.24 6.77
CA ILE A 13 1.90 10.65 6.40
C ILE A 13 0.46 10.86 5.93
N ILE A 14 -0.25 11.76 6.59
CA ILE A 14 -1.59 12.19 6.16
C ILE A 14 -1.45 13.48 5.35
N ARG A 15 -1.82 13.44 4.08
CA ARG A 15 -1.79 14.62 3.20
C ARG A 15 -2.90 14.53 2.16
N ASP A 16 -3.62 15.63 1.96
CA ASP A 16 -4.75 15.73 1.02
C ASP A 16 -5.81 14.61 1.18
N GLY A 17 -6.01 14.13 2.40
CA GLY A 17 -6.95 13.06 2.72
C GLY A 17 -6.44 11.65 2.45
N LEU A 18 -5.23 11.50 1.90
CA LEU A 18 -4.57 10.21 1.70
C LEU A 18 -3.80 9.79 2.96
N ILE A 19 -3.80 8.48 3.22
CA ILE A 19 -2.97 7.87 4.26
C ILE A 19 -1.82 7.17 3.56
N LEU A 20 -0.62 7.76 3.67
CA LEU A 20 0.55 7.33 2.93
C LEU A 20 1.56 6.65 3.84
N TYR A 21 2.02 5.48 3.42
CA TYR A 21 2.94 4.62 4.16
C TYR A 21 4.29 4.56 3.47
N LYS A 22 5.35 4.29 4.24
CA LYS A 22 6.65 3.96 3.66
C LYS A 22 6.64 2.52 3.14
N LYS A 23 7.60 2.20 2.28
CA LYS A 23 7.78 0.87 1.72
C LYS A 23 7.71 -0.26 2.75
N ASN A 24 8.45 -0.16 3.86
CA ASN A 24 8.45 -1.21 4.90
C ASN A 24 7.08 -1.39 5.57
N ASP A 25 6.34 -0.31 5.76
CA ASP A 25 4.99 -0.39 6.32
C ASP A 25 4.03 -1.09 5.36
N ILE A 26 4.17 -0.86 4.05
CA ILE A 26 3.39 -1.59 3.05
C ILE A 26 3.71 -3.07 3.05
N LEU A 27 4.98 -3.45 3.19
CA LEU A 27 5.36 -4.87 3.31
C LEU A 27 4.72 -5.51 4.53
N ASP A 28 4.75 -4.84 5.69
CA ASP A 28 4.07 -5.29 6.92
C ASP A 28 2.55 -5.45 6.70
N ILE A 29 1.92 -4.48 6.01
CA ILE A 29 0.49 -4.52 5.69
C ILE A 29 0.16 -5.69 4.77
N ILE A 30 0.96 -5.95 3.73
CA ILE A 30 0.73 -7.07 2.80
C ILE A 30 0.82 -8.41 3.56
N GLU A 31 1.81 -8.57 4.44
CA GLU A 31 1.93 -9.77 5.26
C GLU A 31 0.74 -9.93 6.23
N HIS A 32 0.23 -8.82 6.78
CA HIS A 32 -1.00 -8.86 7.56
C HIS A 32 -2.19 -9.32 6.70
N CYS A 33 -2.37 -8.76 5.51
CA CYS A 33 -3.42 -9.18 4.59
C CYS A 33 -3.31 -10.68 4.25
N ARG A 34 -2.09 -11.18 4.05
CA ARG A 34 -1.83 -12.61 3.85
C ARG A 34 -2.29 -13.45 5.05
N ASN A 35 -1.90 -13.06 6.26
CA ASN A 35 -2.21 -13.81 7.48
C ASN A 35 -3.71 -13.90 7.79
N TYR A 36 -4.47 -12.89 7.37
CA TYR A 36 -5.93 -12.80 7.61
C TYR A 36 -6.78 -13.06 6.37
N ASN A 37 -6.16 -13.50 5.26
CA ASN A 37 -6.82 -13.74 3.98
C ASN A 37 -7.68 -12.55 3.51
N ILE A 38 -7.11 -11.34 3.60
CA ILE A 38 -7.73 -10.09 3.18
C ILE A 38 -7.28 -9.79 1.74
N ALA A 39 -8.22 -9.45 0.86
CA ALA A 39 -7.91 -9.08 -0.52
C ALA A 39 -7.25 -7.69 -0.58
N ILE A 40 -6.22 -7.55 -1.44
CA ILE A 40 -5.63 -6.26 -1.80
C ILE A 40 -6.24 -5.85 -3.14
N PHE A 41 -6.82 -4.66 -3.23
CA PHE A 41 -7.44 -4.14 -4.45
C PHE A 41 -6.48 -3.29 -5.28
N TRP A 42 -5.73 -2.40 -4.64
CA TRP A 42 -4.70 -1.62 -5.32
C TRP A 42 -3.64 -1.15 -4.34
N ILE A 43 -2.46 -0.85 -4.89
CA ILE A 43 -1.38 -0.18 -4.20
C ILE A 43 -0.95 0.98 -5.09
N ASP A 44 -1.16 2.20 -4.62
CA ASP A 44 -0.83 3.42 -5.35
C ASP A 44 0.44 4.06 -4.81
N ALA A 45 1.36 4.43 -5.69
CA ALA A 45 2.62 5.06 -5.32
C ALA A 45 2.61 6.57 -5.60
N PHE A 46 3.31 7.29 -4.74
CA PHE A 46 3.37 8.74 -4.76
C PHE A 46 4.79 9.24 -4.47
N TYR A 47 5.18 10.28 -5.19
CA TYR A 47 6.29 11.14 -4.81
C TYR A 47 5.78 12.24 -3.89
N LEU A 48 6.48 12.48 -2.79
CA LEU A 48 6.21 13.59 -1.90
C LEU A 48 7.25 14.68 -2.09
N THR A 49 6.79 15.90 -2.31
CA THR A 49 7.61 17.11 -2.17
C THR A 49 7.27 17.78 -0.85
N GLU A 50 7.88 18.93 -0.53
CA GLU A 50 7.50 19.68 0.68
C GLU A 50 6.02 20.09 0.65
N THR A 51 5.47 20.39 -0.53
CA THR A 51 4.15 21.04 -0.67
C THR A 51 3.14 20.26 -1.48
N SER A 52 3.53 19.17 -2.15
CA SER A 52 2.65 18.42 -3.03
C SER A 52 2.79 16.91 -2.89
N ILE A 53 1.78 16.21 -3.41
CA ILE A 53 1.77 14.77 -3.70
C ILE A 53 1.70 14.63 -5.22
N GLN A 54 2.51 13.75 -5.79
CA GLN A 54 2.43 13.41 -7.21
C GLN A 54 2.24 11.90 -7.37
N PRO A 55 1.12 11.44 -7.95
CA PRO A 55 0.90 10.02 -8.20
C PRO A 55 1.86 9.49 -9.28
N SER A 56 2.23 8.23 -9.17
CA SER A 56 3.17 7.55 -10.06
C SER A 56 2.56 6.24 -10.56
N ILE A 57 1.97 6.30 -11.76
CA ILE A 57 1.26 5.16 -12.37
C ILE A 57 2.21 3.98 -12.59
N GLU A 58 3.46 4.26 -12.99
CA GLU A 58 4.50 3.25 -13.22
C GLU A 58 4.93 2.51 -11.94
N ASN A 59 4.69 3.10 -10.77
CA ASN A 59 4.96 2.51 -9.47
C ASN A 59 3.68 2.05 -8.74
N SER A 60 2.51 2.15 -9.38
CA SER A 60 1.23 1.66 -8.87
C SER A 60 0.86 0.30 -9.46
N ILE A 61 0.05 -0.47 -8.75
CA ILE A 61 -0.52 -1.73 -9.25
C ILE A 61 -1.97 -1.89 -8.83
N ASN A 62 -2.79 -2.39 -9.76
CA ASN A 62 -4.21 -2.59 -9.58
C ASN A 62 -4.59 -4.07 -9.75
N TYR A 63 -5.17 -4.65 -8.70
CA TYR A 63 -5.65 -6.03 -8.62
C TYR A 63 -7.17 -6.15 -8.76
N SER A 64 -7.91 -5.05 -8.90
CA SER A 64 -9.39 -5.05 -9.00
C SER A 64 -9.97 -5.87 -10.15
N SER A 65 -9.18 -6.12 -11.21
CA SER A 65 -9.57 -6.94 -12.35
C SER A 65 -9.29 -8.44 -12.15
N THR A 66 -8.58 -8.81 -11.08
CA THR A 66 -8.29 -10.20 -10.78
C THR A 66 -9.51 -10.90 -10.19
N ASN A 67 -9.58 -12.21 -10.37
CA ASN A 67 -10.66 -13.02 -9.80
C ASN A 67 -10.66 -12.81 -8.28
N LYS A 68 -11.82 -12.51 -7.68
CA LYS A 68 -11.94 -12.15 -6.24
C LYS A 68 -11.33 -13.17 -5.28
N ASN A 69 -11.14 -14.40 -5.72
CA ASN A 69 -10.54 -15.50 -4.95
C ASN A 69 -9.02 -15.67 -5.17
N TYR A 70 -8.39 -14.82 -5.97
CA TYR A 70 -6.96 -14.85 -6.22
C TYR A 70 -6.29 -13.72 -5.44
N HIS A 71 -5.44 -14.11 -4.49
CA HIS A 71 -4.61 -13.18 -3.73
C HIS A 71 -3.15 -13.33 -4.16
N ASP A 72 -2.60 -12.32 -4.82
CA ASP A 72 -1.21 -12.32 -5.26
C ASP A 72 -0.28 -11.64 -4.25
N TYR A 73 -0.23 -12.18 -3.02
CA TYR A 73 0.58 -11.60 -1.96
C TYR A 73 2.07 -11.61 -2.32
N ASP A 74 2.57 -12.71 -2.89
CA ASP A 74 3.97 -12.84 -3.27
C ASP A 74 4.32 -11.86 -4.41
N GLY A 75 3.42 -11.67 -5.39
CA GLY A 75 3.55 -10.65 -6.43
C GLY A 75 3.54 -9.23 -5.87
N ALA A 76 2.65 -8.93 -4.92
CA ALA A 76 2.59 -7.62 -4.26
C ALA A 76 3.86 -7.33 -3.44
N LEU A 77 4.34 -8.30 -2.65
CA LEU A 77 5.57 -8.17 -1.88
C LEU A 77 6.76 -7.91 -2.80
N LYS A 78 6.90 -8.69 -3.87
CA LYS A 78 7.97 -8.50 -4.86
C LYS A 78 7.86 -7.15 -5.54
N PHE A 79 6.66 -6.75 -5.96
CA PHE A 79 6.42 -5.47 -6.61
C PHE A 79 6.91 -4.31 -5.74
N ILE A 80 6.57 -4.30 -4.45
CA ILE A 80 6.96 -3.25 -3.50
C ILE A 80 8.44 -3.33 -3.13
N ALA A 81 9.00 -4.53 -2.96
CA ALA A 81 10.42 -4.72 -2.64
C ALA A 81 11.35 -4.12 -3.70
N GLU A 82 10.93 -4.15 -4.97
CA GLU A 82 11.66 -3.59 -6.12
C GLU A 82 11.48 -2.07 -6.29
N ARG A 83 10.68 -1.39 -5.44
CA ARG A 83 10.49 0.07 -5.54
C ARG A 83 11.45 0.84 -4.64
N GLU A 84 11.68 2.08 -5.04
CA GLU A 84 12.61 3.00 -4.39
C GLU A 84 12.12 3.41 -3.00
N GLU A 85 13.06 3.56 -2.05
CA GLU A 85 12.76 3.86 -0.64
C GLU A 85 12.14 5.25 -0.42
N TYR A 86 12.28 6.16 -1.38
CA TYR A 86 11.72 7.51 -1.30
C TYR A 86 10.24 7.59 -1.70
N LEU A 87 9.67 6.50 -2.22
CA LEU A 87 8.26 6.44 -2.58
C LEU A 87 7.39 6.22 -1.34
N PHE A 88 6.21 6.79 -1.41
CA PHE A 88 5.15 6.61 -0.42
C PHE A 88 3.95 5.97 -1.08
N PHE A 89 3.17 5.23 -0.31
CA PHE A 89 2.17 4.35 -0.87
C PHE A 89 0.85 4.44 -0.12
N GLU A 90 -0.24 4.36 -0.85
CA GLU A 90 -1.55 4.00 -0.33
C GLU A 90 -1.84 2.54 -0.69
N ILE A 91 -2.43 1.78 0.21
CA ILE A 91 -2.89 0.42 -0.06
C ILE A 91 -4.36 0.29 0.36
N VAL A 92 -5.17 -0.27 -0.53
CA VAL A 92 -6.59 -0.50 -0.27
C VAL A 92 -6.88 -1.99 -0.27
N CYS A 93 -7.52 -2.42 0.80
CA CYS A 93 -7.87 -3.81 1.08
C CYS A 93 -9.38 -3.94 1.35
N GLU A 94 -9.91 -5.17 1.30
CA GLU A 94 -11.30 -5.50 1.66
C GLU A 94 -11.64 -5.33 3.15
#